data_AF-D8QB70-F1
#
_entry.id   AF-D8QB70-F1
#
_cell.length_a   1.000
_cell.length_b   1.000
_cell.length_c   1.000
_cell.angle_alpha   90.00
_cell.angle_beta   90.00
_cell.angle_gamma   90.00
#
_symmetry.space_group_name_H-M   'P 1'
#
loop_
_entity.id
_entity.type
_entity.pdbx_description
1 polymer ?
#
loop_
_entity_poly.entity_id
_entity_poly.type
_entity_poly.pdbx_seq_one_letter_code
_entity_poly.pdbx_strand_id
1 'polypeptide(L)'
;MSSPAPLRSKHNPNAGSNIDYSMTSPLEETGSNFPCKGYLSDADGKQSVAKWQAGSSQQVTLEGSAIHNGGSCQLSISEDGGSTFKVIKSFMGNCPSAAGVTLNVDIPKDVKDGDVIFAWTWNNNTGNREFYMNCAIVTIEGGGAGLSSYPDMFVAQLSAVNSCTVPEGVDVEYPNPGEQVERVEGKLGAPVGDCGASSGGSPPATSASAPASTSAPATSAPASTSAPASTSAPASSAPPATTSAAPPAETSAPAGGDGACTAGEVRCDSESTWSQCGSGAWISMGAVPGGMVCKDGQITAAARKRSLNLKSHRRHWNSRAL
;
A
#
# COMPACT_ATOMS: atom_id res chain seq x y z
N MET A 1 0.01 1.93 1.00
CA MET A 1 0.40 0.98 2.08
C MET A 1 1.30 1.70 3.09
N SER A 2 1.10 1.47 4.40
CA SER A 2 1.93 2.04 5.47
C SER A 2 2.70 0.97 6.27
N SER A 3 2.18 -0.26 6.34
CA SER A 3 2.86 -1.40 6.97
C SER A 3 2.64 -2.69 6.17
N PRO A 4 3.68 -3.52 5.92
CA PRO A 4 5.09 -3.22 6.12
C PRO A 4 5.50 -1.95 5.35
N ALA A 5 6.45 -1.19 5.88
CA ALA A 5 6.79 0.13 5.35
C ALA A 5 7.35 0.04 3.91
N PRO A 6 6.67 0.62 2.90
CA PRO A 6 7.12 0.47 1.50
C PRO A 6 8.46 1.15 1.20
N LEU A 7 9.11 0.74 0.13
CA LEU A 7 10.24 1.45 -0.49
C LEU A 7 9.87 2.91 -0.74
N ARG A 8 10.77 3.84 -0.39
CA ARG A 8 10.57 5.30 -0.45
C ARG A 8 9.40 5.86 0.38
N SER A 9 8.82 5.08 1.28
CA SER A 9 7.73 5.59 2.13
C SER A 9 8.26 6.52 3.21
N LYS A 10 7.48 7.53 3.59
CA LYS A 10 7.73 8.31 4.82
C LYS A 10 7.80 7.44 6.09
N HIS A 11 7.20 6.25 6.04
CA HIS A 11 7.20 5.27 7.12
C HIS A 11 8.41 4.34 7.09
N ASN A 12 9.18 4.33 6.00
CA ASN A 12 10.34 3.46 5.87
C ASN A 12 11.58 4.18 6.43
N PRO A 13 12.12 3.73 7.57
CA PRO A 13 13.26 4.39 8.22
C PRO A 13 14.53 4.36 7.35
N ASN A 14 14.56 3.49 6.33
CA ASN A 14 15.69 3.35 5.42
C ASN A 14 15.56 4.24 4.17
N ALA A 15 14.42 4.90 3.94
CA ALA A 15 14.19 5.71 2.73
C ALA A 15 15.12 6.93 2.62
N GLY A 16 15.70 7.39 3.74
CA GLY A 16 16.59 8.56 3.77
C GLY A 16 15.92 9.79 3.18
N SER A 17 16.61 10.50 2.27
CA SER A 17 16.07 11.66 1.56
C SER A 17 15.17 11.32 0.36
N ASN A 18 15.06 10.04 -0.02
CA ASN A 18 14.36 9.61 -1.24
C ASN A 18 12.87 9.33 -1.00
N ILE A 19 12.24 10.06 -0.08
CA ILE A 19 10.83 9.86 0.24
C ILE A 19 9.95 10.25 -0.96
N ASP A 20 9.09 9.35 -1.40
CA ASP A 20 8.04 9.64 -2.36
C ASP A 20 6.76 10.11 -1.64
N TYR A 21 6.52 11.41 -1.67
CA TYR A 21 5.30 12.02 -1.13
C TYR A 21 4.06 11.77 -2.01
N SER A 22 4.25 11.22 -3.22
CA SER A 22 3.19 10.83 -4.16
C SER A 22 2.98 9.31 -4.23
N MET A 23 3.40 8.57 -3.19
CA MET A 23 3.32 7.10 -3.16
C MET A 23 1.89 6.54 -3.30
N THR A 24 0.89 7.33 -2.92
CA THR A 24 -0.53 6.98 -3.08
C THR A 24 -1.01 7.06 -4.51
N SER A 25 -0.26 7.68 -5.42
CA SER A 25 -0.59 7.73 -6.85
C SER A 25 -0.45 6.35 -7.49
N PRO A 26 -1.24 6.05 -8.54
CA PRO A 26 -1.11 4.81 -9.30
C PRO A 26 0.25 4.71 -10.00
N LEU A 27 0.50 3.55 -10.60
CA LEU A 27 1.56 3.41 -11.60
C LEU A 27 1.22 4.22 -12.85
N GLU A 28 2.23 4.58 -13.62
CA GLU A 28 2.04 5.26 -14.90
C GLU A 28 1.29 4.33 -15.87
N GLU A 29 0.34 4.84 -16.65
CA GLU A 29 -0.47 4.06 -17.60
C GLU A 29 0.38 3.31 -18.65
N THR A 30 1.59 3.81 -18.92
CA THR A 30 2.56 3.14 -19.79
C THR A 30 3.22 1.93 -19.14
N GLY A 31 3.19 1.82 -17.80
CA GLY A 31 3.96 0.83 -17.05
C GLY A 31 5.44 1.17 -16.92
N SER A 32 5.88 2.39 -17.26
CA SER A 32 7.29 2.80 -17.23
C SER A 32 7.94 2.72 -15.84
N ASN A 33 7.14 2.77 -14.78
CA ASN A 33 7.56 2.62 -13.41
C ASN A 33 7.10 1.28 -12.78
N PHE A 34 6.65 0.32 -13.58
CA PHE A 34 6.38 -1.03 -13.08
C PHE A 34 7.67 -1.88 -13.11
N PRO A 35 7.92 -2.74 -12.09
CA PRO A 35 7.18 -2.90 -10.84
C PRO A 35 7.61 -1.93 -9.74
N CYS A 36 6.85 -1.88 -8.65
CA CYS A 36 7.22 -1.16 -7.42
C CYS A 36 7.54 0.33 -7.61
N LYS A 37 6.87 0.99 -8.56
CA LYS A 37 7.10 2.40 -8.95
C LYS A 37 8.55 2.68 -9.38
N GLY A 38 9.31 1.64 -9.78
CA GLY A 38 10.70 1.72 -10.23
C GLY A 38 11.74 1.72 -9.10
N TYR A 39 11.31 1.66 -7.83
CA TYR A 39 12.19 1.89 -6.67
C TYR A 39 13.18 0.75 -6.41
N LEU A 40 12.99 -0.42 -7.04
CA LEU A 40 13.96 -1.52 -6.94
C LEU A 40 15.32 -1.19 -7.57
N SER A 41 15.35 -0.21 -8.48
CA SER A 41 16.58 0.29 -9.12
C SER A 41 17.44 1.17 -8.21
N ASP A 42 16.93 1.59 -7.05
CA ASP A 42 17.68 2.39 -6.09
C ASP A 42 18.86 1.62 -5.51
N ALA A 43 19.96 2.30 -5.21
CA ALA A 43 21.10 1.69 -4.53
C ALA A 43 20.81 1.48 -3.03
N ASP A 44 20.11 2.42 -2.41
CA ASP A 44 19.86 2.49 -0.96
C ASP A 44 18.37 2.35 -0.62
N GLY A 45 18.05 2.17 0.66
CA GLY A 45 16.66 2.13 1.16
C GLY A 45 15.92 0.83 0.90
N LYS A 46 16.64 -0.22 0.50
CA LYS A 46 16.13 -1.57 0.21
C LYS A 46 16.40 -2.57 1.34
N GLN A 47 16.71 -2.09 2.54
CA GLN A 47 16.83 -2.94 3.73
C GLN A 47 15.45 -3.49 4.11
N SER A 48 15.44 -4.72 4.64
CA SER A 48 14.25 -5.33 5.20
C SER A 48 13.64 -4.45 6.30
N VAL A 49 12.32 -4.27 6.25
CA VAL A 49 11.54 -3.47 7.21
C VAL A 49 10.72 -4.31 8.18
N ALA A 50 10.64 -5.63 7.95
CA ALA A 50 9.93 -6.56 8.81
C ALA A 50 10.51 -7.97 8.69
N LYS A 51 10.38 -8.75 9.76
CA LYS A 51 10.72 -10.17 9.80
C LYS A 51 9.46 -10.99 9.98
N TRP A 52 9.24 -11.98 9.12
CA TRP A 52 8.07 -12.85 9.15
C TRP A 52 8.50 -14.31 9.16
N GLN A 53 7.79 -15.12 9.94
CA GLN A 53 8.00 -16.57 9.93
C GLN A 53 7.17 -17.18 8.78
N ALA A 54 7.75 -18.08 7.99
CA ALA A 54 6.97 -18.85 7.02
C ALA A 54 5.87 -19.65 7.73
N GLY A 55 4.66 -19.65 7.18
CA GLY A 55 3.47 -20.25 7.81
C GLY A 55 2.80 -19.41 8.90
N SER A 56 3.26 -18.19 9.16
CA SER A 56 2.61 -17.27 10.13
C SER A 56 1.59 -16.35 9.47
N SER A 57 0.63 -15.86 10.25
CA SER A 57 -0.28 -14.79 9.83
C SER A 57 0.35 -13.42 10.06
N GLN A 58 0.24 -12.54 9.07
CA GLN A 58 0.76 -11.18 9.08
C GLN A 58 -0.33 -10.17 8.77
N GLN A 59 -0.09 -8.92 9.17
CA GLN A 59 -0.99 -7.79 8.95
C GLN A 59 -0.35 -6.77 8.02
N VAL A 60 -1.14 -6.27 7.08
CA VAL A 60 -0.76 -5.25 6.10
C VAL A 60 -1.72 -4.08 6.25
N THR A 61 -1.19 -2.92 6.63
CA THR A 61 -2.00 -1.72 6.84
C THR A 61 -1.90 -0.81 5.63
N LEU A 62 -3.06 -0.39 5.13
CA LEU A 62 -3.19 0.58 4.05
C LEU A 62 -3.52 1.95 4.64
N GLU A 63 -2.88 3.00 4.15
CA GLU A 63 -3.16 4.39 4.48
C GLU A 63 -3.46 5.14 3.18
N GLY A 64 -4.24 6.21 3.27
CA GLY A 64 -4.71 7.03 2.16
C GLY A 64 -6.10 7.58 2.44
N SER A 65 -6.55 8.53 1.63
CA SER A 65 -7.86 9.19 1.82
C SER A 65 -8.92 8.77 0.80
N ALA A 66 -8.53 8.37 -0.41
CA ALA A 66 -9.45 7.96 -1.48
C ALA A 66 -9.39 6.44 -1.69
N ILE A 67 -10.50 5.76 -1.39
CA ILE A 67 -10.64 4.31 -1.58
C ILE A 67 -11.33 3.91 -2.89
N HIS A 68 -11.81 4.87 -3.69
CA HIS A 68 -12.42 4.62 -5.00
C HIS A 68 -13.53 3.55 -5.01
N ASN A 69 -14.36 3.51 -3.96
CA ASN A 69 -15.39 2.48 -3.71
C ASN A 69 -14.84 1.04 -3.63
N GLY A 70 -13.58 0.89 -3.23
CA GLY A 70 -12.87 -0.38 -3.19
C GLY A 70 -12.38 -0.79 -4.57
N GLY A 71 -12.68 -2.02 -4.96
CA GLY A 71 -12.00 -2.74 -6.02
C GLY A 71 -11.55 -4.10 -5.52
N SER A 72 -10.54 -4.66 -6.17
CA SER A 72 -9.89 -5.90 -5.72
C SER A 72 -8.40 -5.66 -5.51
N CYS A 73 -7.81 -6.35 -4.54
CA CYS A 73 -6.38 -6.30 -4.26
C CYS A 73 -5.75 -7.69 -4.32
N GLN A 74 -4.46 -7.74 -4.63
CA GLN A 74 -3.63 -8.91 -4.35
C GLN A 74 -2.46 -8.54 -3.46
N LEU A 75 -2.09 -9.51 -2.62
CA LEU A 75 -0.83 -9.54 -1.90
C LEU A 75 0.03 -10.62 -2.54
N SER A 76 1.26 -10.24 -2.90
CA SER A 76 2.17 -11.09 -3.66
C SER A 76 3.59 -11.02 -3.11
N ILE A 77 4.38 -12.06 -3.37
CA ILE A 77 5.80 -12.12 -3.00
C ILE A 77 6.63 -12.35 -4.25
N SER A 78 7.75 -11.64 -4.37
CA SER A 78 8.80 -11.88 -5.35
C SER A 78 10.05 -12.42 -4.65
N GLU A 79 10.55 -13.56 -5.12
CA GLU A 79 11.77 -14.23 -4.66
C GLU A 79 12.95 -14.04 -5.62
N ASP A 80 12.77 -13.31 -6.71
CA ASP A 80 13.71 -13.17 -7.84
C ASP A 80 14.07 -11.71 -8.14
N GLY A 81 14.10 -10.88 -7.09
CA GLY A 81 14.51 -9.47 -7.18
C GLY A 81 13.49 -8.55 -7.87
N GLY A 82 12.25 -9.01 -8.06
CA GLY A 82 11.15 -8.23 -8.62
C GLY A 82 10.83 -8.60 -10.07
N SER A 83 11.40 -9.70 -10.57
CA SER A 83 11.19 -10.15 -11.95
C SER A 83 9.80 -10.81 -12.08
N THR A 84 9.40 -11.61 -11.09
CA THR A 84 8.07 -12.21 -11.01
C THR A 84 7.49 -12.05 -9.61
N PHE A 85 6.17 -11.85 -9.54
CA PHE A 85 5.44 -11.75 -8.27
C PHE A 85 4.40 -12.86 -8.22
N LYS A 86 4.41 -13.62 -7.13
CA LYS A 86 3.54 -14.77 -6.91
C LYS A 86 2.44 -14.43 -5.91
N VAL A 87 1.19 -14.65 -6.31
CA VAL A 87 0.01 -14.32 -5.49
C VAL A 87 -0.03 -15.21 -4.27
N ILE A 88 -0.04 -14.61 -3.08
CA ILE A 88 -0.22 -15.35 -1.83
C ILE A 88 -1.60 -15.12 -1.21
N LYS A 89 -2.27 -14.00 -1.55
CA LYS A 89 -3.67 -13.74 -1.15
C LYS A 89 -4.36 -12.79 -2.10
N SER A 90 -5.64 -13.07 -2.39
CA SER A 90 -6.52 -12.22 -3.17
C SER A 90 -7.71 -11.73 -2.33
N PHE A 91 -8.00 -10.44 -2.43
CA PHE A 91 -9.22 -9.80 -1.93
C PHE A 91 -10.05 -9.39 -3.13
N MET A 92 -11.12 -10.13 -3.40
CA MET A 92 -11.97 -9.97 -4.57
C MET A 92 -13.20 -9.18 -4.16
N GLY A 93 -13.15 -7.88 -4.44
CA GLY A 93 -14.13 -6.88 -4.03
C GLY A 93 -13.86 -6.21 -2.69
N ASN A 94 -14.42 -4.99 -2.55
CA ASN A 94 -14.32 -4.13 -1.36
C ASN A 94 -12.90 -3.99 -0.78
N CYS A 95 -11.86 -4.01 -1.62
CA CYS A 95 -10.49 -3.76 -1.19
C CYS A 95 -9.93 -2.52 -1.89
N PRO A 96 -9.42 -1.53 -1.15
CA PRO A 96 -9.55 -1.36 0.31
C PRO A 96 -11.00 -1.07 0.73
N SER A 97 -11.43 -1.60 1.87
CA SER A 97 -12.81 -1.42 2.37
C SER A 97 -13.03 -0.08 3.07
N ALA A 98 -11.95 0.50 3.58
CA ALA A 98 -11.93 1.81 4.24
C ALA A 98 -10.51 2.40 4.19
N ALA A 99 -10.42 3.72 4.39
CA ALA A 99 -9.16 4.37 4.68
C ALA A 99 -8.58 3.81 5.99
N GLY A 100 -7.30 3.46 6.03
CA GLY A 100 -6.68 2.88 7.23
C GLY A 100 -6.90 1.38 7.43
N VAL A 101 -7.50 0.67 6.47
CA VAL A 101 -7.81 -0.76 6.61
C VAL A 101 -6.56 -1.61 6.83
N THR A 102 -6.69 -2.63 7.68
CA THR A 102 -5.67 -3.68 7.85
C THR A 102 -6.16 -4.98 7.21
N LEU A 103 -5.32 -5.53 6.35
CA LEU A 103 -5.52 -6.77 5.62
C LEU A 103 -4.71 -7.88 6.31
N ASN A 104 -5.32 -9.05 6.50
CA ASN A 104 -4.64 -10.22 7.06
C ASN A 104 -4.17 -11.14 5.94
N VAL A 105 -2.97 -11.72 6.06
CA VAL A 105 -2.43 -12.69 5.10
C VAL A 105 -1.66 -13.78 5.82
N ASP A 106 -1.82 -15.03 5.41
CA ASP A 106 -0.96 -16.11 5.87
C ASP A 106 0.24 -16.19 4.93
N ILE A 107 1.45 -16.12 5.48
CA ILE A 107 2.67 -16.28 4.71
C ILE A 107 2.81 -17.77 4.39
N PRO A 108 2.92 -18.18 3.12
CA PRO A 108 3.09 -19.58 2.76
C PRO A 108 4.27 -20.22 3.47
N LYS A 109 4.18 -21.51 3.80
CA LYS A 109 5.35 -22.26 4.31
C LYS A 109 6.42 -22.46 3.25
N ASP A 110 6.00 -22.48 1.98
CA ASP A 110 6.90 -22.75 0.86
C ASP A 110 7.76 -21.55 0.48
N VAL A 111 7.44 -20.32 0.90
CA VAL A 111 8.24 -19.14 0.56
C VAL A 111 9.70 -19.32 0.99
N LYS A 112 10.66 -18.91 0.15
CA LYS A 112 12.09 -19.04 0.45
C LYS A 112 12.49 -18.26 1.70
N ASP A 113 13.46 -18.80 2.42
CA ASP A 113 14.15 -18.12 3.50
C ASP A 113 14.98 -16.94 2.94
N GLY A 114 15.05 -15.84 3.70
CA GLY A 114 15.80 -14.64 3.35
C GLY A 114 14.94 -13.44 2.94
N ASP A 115 15.61 -12.41 2.41
CA ASP A 115 14.95 -11.17 1.99
C ASP A 115 14.15 -11.39 0.69
N VAL A 116 12.86 -11.05 0.74
CA VAL A 116 11.92 -11.10 -0.38
C VAL A 116 11.23 -9.76 -0.55
N ILE A 117 10.62 -9.54 -1.72
CA ILE A 117 9.83 -8.34 -2.00
C ILE A 117 8.36 -8.68 -1.81
N PHE A 118 7.73 -8.07 -0.81
CA PHE A 118 6.29 -8.12 -0.61
C PHE A 118 5.62 -6.99 -1.37
N ALA A 119 4.54 -7.29 -2.11
CA ALA A 119 3.79 -6.32 -2.88
C ALA A 119 2.30 -6.32 -2.51
N TRP A 120 1.76 -5.13 -2.29
CA TRP A 120 0.32 -4.88 -2.36
C TRP A 120 0.01 -4.27 -3.72
N THR A 121 -0.99 -4.84 -4.41
CA THR A 121 -1.54 -4.29 -5.65
C THR A 121 -3.05 -4.09 -5.55
N TRP A 122 -3.56 -3.13 -6.30
CA TRP A 122 -4.97 -2.78 -6.28
C TRP A 122 -5.47 -2.29 -7.64
N ASN A 123 -6.62 -2.83 -8.06
CA ASN A 123 -7.41 -2.38 -9.20
C ASN A 123 -8.66 -1.68 -8.67
N ASN A 124 -8.73 -0.36 -8.82
CA ASN A 124 -9.79 0.46 -8.24
C ASN A 124 -11.14 0.26 -8.94
N ASN A 125 -12.24 0.23 -8.17
CA ASN A 125 -13.58 0.08 -8.71
C ASN A 125 -14.01 1.32 -9.52
N THR A 126 -13.84 2.52 -8.96
CA THR A 126 -14.40 3.77 -9.51
C THR A 126 -13.31 4.77 -9.94
N GLY A 127 -13.54 5.50 -11.04
CA GLY A 127 -12.66 6.55 -11.55
C GLY A 127 -11.79 6.10 -12.71
N ASN A 128 -10.63 6.71 -12.87
CA ASN A 128 -9.67 6.31 -13.90
C ASN A 128 -9.29 4.84 -13.76
N ARG A 129 -8.94 4.23 -14.88
CA ARG A 129 -8.57 2.83 -14.98
C ARG A 129 -7.10 2.69 -14.60
N GLU A 130 -6.87 2.46 -13.32
CA GLU A 130 -5.56 2.59 -12.69
C GLU A 130 -5.11 1.27 -12.05
N PHE A 131 -3.79 1.14 -11.87
CA PHE A 131 -3.17 0.04 -11.17
C PHE A 131 -2.21 0.58 -10.11
N TYR A 132 -2.48 0.27 -8.86
CA TYR A 132 -1.66 0.71 -7.73
C TYR A 132 -0.74 -0.42 -7.30
N MET A 133 0.50 -0.07 -6.94
CA MET A 133 1.46 -1.04 -6.42
C MET A 133 2.37 -0.36 -5.40
N ASN A 134 2.48 -0.94 -4.21
CA ASN A 134 3.52 -0.58 -3.23
C ASN A 134 4.26 -1.85 -2.83
N CYS A 135 5.58 -1.75 -2.69
CA CYS A 135 6.44 -2.86 -2.34
C CYS A 135 7.25 -2.57 -1.09
N ALA A 136 7.48 -3.59 -0.27
CA ALA A 136 8.35 -3.56 0.90
C ALA A 136 9.32 -4.74 0.86
N ILE A 137 10.52 -4.57 1.39
CA ILE A 137 11.46 -5.68 1.59
C ILE A 137 11.18 -6.28 2.97
N VAL A 138 10.98 -7.59 3.03
CA VAL A 138 10.75 -8.32 4.28
C VAL A 138 11.66 -9.53 4.31
N THR A 139 12.11 -9.89 5.51
CA THR A 139 12.92 -11.11 5.71
C THR A 139 12.00 -12.24 6.13
N ILE A 140 12.01 -13.33 5.37
CA ILE A 140 11.35 -14.57 5.77
C ILE A 140 12.34 -15.42 6.56
N GLU A 141 11.88 -15.94 7.70
CA GLU A 141 12.60 -16.93 8.49
C GLU A 141 11.86 -18.29 8.42
N GLY A 142 12.64 -19.37 8.31
CA GLY A 142 12.14 -20.75 8.29
C GLY A 142 11.37 -21.12 7.02
N GLY A 143 11.80 -20.58 5.89
CA GLY A 143 11.19 -20.78 4.58
C GLY A 143 11.39 -22.19 3.96
N GLY A 144 10.74 -22.40 2.81
CA GLY A 144 10.71 -23.65 2.06
C GLY A 144 11.33 -23.55 0.65
N ALA A 145 10.78 -24.31 -0.29
CA ALA A 145 11.37 -24.53 -1.63
C ALA A 145 11.15 -23.36 -2.63
N GLY A 146 10.25 -22.44 -2.31
CA GLY A 146 9.87 -21.26 -3.08
C GLY A 146 8.48 -21.32 -3.69
N LEU A 147 8.03 -20.18 -4.21
CA LEU A 147 6.65 -19.97 -4.68
C LEU A 147 6.46 -20.24 -6.18
N SER A 148 7.30 -21.05 -6.82
CA SER A 148 7.26 -21.23 -8.28
C SER A 148 5.95 -21.83 -8.81
N SER A 149 5.25 -22.62 -7.99
CA SER A 149 3.93 -23.20 -8.29
C SER A 149 2.76 -22.24 -8.07
N TYR A 150 2.98 -21.10 -7.41
CA TYR A 150 1.94 -20.13 -7.14
C TYR A 150 1.60 -19.34 -8.41
N PRO A 151 0.36 -18.84 -8.55
CA PRO A 151 -0.03 -18.01 -9.67
C PRO A 151 0.80 -16.73 -9.77
N ASP A 152 1.04 -16.27 -10.99
CA ASP A 152 1.57 -14.92 -11.22
C ASP A 152 0.54 -13.86 -10.80
N MET A 153 1.05 -12.76 -10.26
CA MET A 153 0.27 -11.59 -9.89
C MET A 153 -0.46 -11.02 -11.10
N PHE A 154 -1.74 -10.69 -10.90
CA PHE A 154 -2.55 -10.03 -11.90
C PHE A 154 -2.03 -8.61 -12.17
N VAL A 155 -1.80 -8.29 -13.45
CA VAL A 155 -1.39 -6.95 -13.90
C VAL A 155 -2.35 -6.50 -14.99
N ALA A 156 -2.86 -5.28 -14.86
CA ALA A 156 -3.77 -4.67 -15.84
C ALA A 156 -3.56 -3.16 -15.89
N GLN A 157 -4.15 -2.50 -16.88
CA GLN A 157 -4.11 -1.06 -17.10
C GLN A 157 -2.70 -0.48 -17.38
N LEU A 158 -1.74 -1.35 -17.72
CA LEU A 158 -0.37 -0.95 -18.05
C LEU A 158 -0.08 -1.29 -19.52
N SER A 159 -0.23 -0.31 -20.38
CA SER A 159 -0.28 -0.48 -21.84
C SER A 159 0.98 -1.07 -22.48
N ALA A 160 2.17 -0.85 -21.90
CA ALA A 160 3.40 -1.49 -22.39
C ALA A 160 3.67 -2.87 -21.77
N VAL A 161 2.89 -3.29 -20.77
CA VAL A 161 3.04 -4.59 -20.10
C VAL A 161 2.11 -5.64 -20.72
N ASN A 162 0.83 -5.32 -20.85
CA ASN A 162 -0.16 -6.21 -21.49
C ASN A 162 -1.39 -5.42 -21.97
N SER A 163 -2.34 -6.14 -22.57
CA SER A 163 -3.63 -5.58 -23.02
C SER A 163 -4.76 -5.75 -21.99
N CYS A 164 -4.46 -6.24 -20.79
CA CYS A 164 -5.47 -6.50 -19.77
C CYS A 164 -6.03 -5.20 -19.21
N THR A 165 -7.35 -5.14 -19.10
CA THR A 165 -8.08 -4.01 -18.53
C THR A 165 -9.15 -4.50 -17.57
N VAL A 166 -9.45 -3.69 -16.55
CA VAL A 166 -10.58 -3.89 -15.65
C VAL A 166 -11.62 -2.81 -15.94
N PRO A 167 -12.86 -3.15 -16.32
CA PRO A 167 -13.91 -2.16 -16.55
C PRO A 167 -14.18 -1.28 -15.32
N GLU A 168 -14.61 -0.03 -15.53
CA GLU A 168 -15.06 0.81 -14.42
C GLU A 168 -16.32 0.23 -13.77
N GLY A 169 -16.43 0.35 -12.45
CA GLY A 169 -17.54 -0.17 -11.66
C GLY A 169 -17.40 -1.65 -11.31
N VAL A 170 -16.36 -2.33 -11.79
CA VAL A 170 -16.10 -3.74 -11.55
C VAL A 170 -15.03 -3.93 -10.48
N ASP A 171 -15.33 -4.79 -9.52
CA ASP A 171 -14.35 -5.42 -8.65
C ASP A 171 -13.81 -6.65 -9.40
N VAL A 172 -12.55 -6.64 -9.81
CA VAL A 172 -12.04 -7.71 -10.68
C VAL A 172 -12.10 -9.07 -9.99
N GLU A 173 -12.73 -10.02 -10.68
CA GLU A 173 -12.66 -11.43 -10.38
C GLU A 173 -11.35 -11.98 -11.00
N TYR A 174 -10.29 -12.05 -10.20
CA TYR A 174 -8.98 -12.51 -10.65
C TYR A 174 -9.06 -13.91 -11.30
N PRO A 175 -8.53 -14.07 -12.54
CA PRO A 175 -8.49 -15.35 -13.24
C PRO A 175 -7.70 -16.43 -12.50
N ASN A 176 -6.68 -16.04 -11.75
CA ASN A 176 -5.84 -16.92 -10.93
C ASN A 176 -5.64 -16.31 -9.52
N PRO A 177 -6.60 -16.50 -8.59
CA PRO A 177 -6.60 -15.80 -7.31
C PRO A 177 -5.68 -16.44 -6.25
N GLY A 178 -5.11 -17.62 -6.53
CA GLY A 178 -4.38 -18.42 -5.54
C GLY A 178 -5.31 -19.14 -4.57
N GLU A 179 -4.75 -19.68 -3.49
CA GLU A 179 -5.49 -20.49 -2.51
C GLU A 179 -6.15 -19.67 -1.40
N GLN A 180 -5.54 -18.55 -0.99
CA GLN A 180 -6.11 -17.66 0.02
C GLN A 180 -6.95 -16.59 -0.65
N VAL A 181 -8.27 -16.76 -0.60
CA VAL A 181 -9.22 -15.86 -1.25
C VAL A 181 -10.24 -15.35 -0.25
N GLU A 182 -10.30 -14.03 -0.09
CA GLU A 182 -11.44 -13.35 0.50
C GLU A 182 -12.29 -12.77 -0.63
N ARG A 183 -13.55 -13.22 -0.72
CA ARG A 183 -14.48 -12.78 -1.77
C ARG A 183 -15.69 -12.16 -1.09
N VAL A 184 -16.04 -10.95 -1.52
CA VAL A 184 -17.31 -10.32 -1.14
C VAL A 184 -18.30 -10.42 -2.30
N GLU A 185 -19.58 -10.57 -1.99
CA GLU A 185 -20.64 -10.51 -3.00
C GLU A 185 -20.81 -9.07 -3.53
N GLY A 186 -21.32 -8.93 -4.75
CA GLY A 186 -21.63 -7.63 -5.34
C GLY A 186 -21.07 -7.45 -6.73
N LYS A 187 -20.20 -6.45 -6.91
CA LYS A 187 -19.77 -5.91 -8.22
C LYS A 187 -18.64 -6.71 -8.89
N LEU A 188 -18.57 -8.01 -8.63
CA LEU A 188 -17.53 -8.86 -9.22
C LEU A 188 -17.71 -8.98 -10.73
N GLY A 189 -16.60 -8.99 -11.46
CA GLY A 189 -16.62 -9.18 -12.90
C GLY A 189 -15.27 -9.55 -13.48
N ALA A 190 -15.31 -10.25 -14.61
CA ALA A 190 -14.10 -10.67 -15.30
C ALA A 190 -13.35 -9.46 -15.89
N PRO A 191 -12.01 -9.49 -15.92
CA PRO A 191 -11.22 -8.53 -16.67
C PRO A 191 -11.31 -8.81 -18.19
N VAL A 192 -10.84 -7.88 -19.02
CA VAL A 192 -10.92 -7.94 -20.48
C VAL A 192 -9.54 -7.80 -21.10
N GLY A 193 -9.21 -8.65 -22.08
CA GLY A 193 -7.93 -8.65 -22.79
C GLY A 193 -7.03 -9.81 -22.38
N ASP A 194 -5.73 -9.68 -22.60
CA ASP A 194 -4.73 -10.67 -22.18
C ASP A 194 -4.37 -10.52 -20.71
N CYS A 195 -5.15 -11.18 -19.86
CA CYS A 195 -5.14 -11.05 -18.40
C CYS A 195 -4.46 -12.20 -17.66
N GLY A 196 -3.60 -12.94 -18.36
CA GLY A 196 -3.06 -14.22 -17.91
C GLY A 196 -4.10 -15.33 -18.02
N ALA A 197 -3.69 -16.49 -18.55
CA ALA A 197 -4.60 -17.62 -18.69
C ALA A 197 -5.04 -18.14 -17.31
N SER A 198 -6.35 -18.36 -17.11
CA SER A 198 -6.84 -19.16 -16.00
C SER A 198 -6.26 -20.58 -16.13
N SER A 199 -5.31 -20.95 -15.28
CA SER A 199 -5.00 -22.35 -15.07
C SER A 199 -6.21 -22.95 -14.35
N GLY A 200 -7.08 -23.61 -15.13
CA GLY A 200 -8.42 -24.01 -14.74
C GLY A 200 -8.51 -24.69 -13.36
N GLY A 201 -9.39 -24.13 -12.53
CA GLY A 201 -9.90 -24.76 -11.32
C GLY A 201 -11.13 -23.98 -10.88
N SER A 202 -12.32 -24.48 -11.23
CA SER A 202 -13.55 -23.99 -10.61
C SER A 202 -13.41 -24.07 -9.08
N PRO A 203 -13.75 -23.02 -8.32
CA PRO A 203 -13.73 -23.12 -6.87
C PRO A 203 -14.75 -24.20 -6.44
N PRO A 204 -14.41 -25.12 -5.53
CA PRO A 204 -15.41 -25.99 -4.96
C PRO A 204 -16.36 -25.14 -4.11
N ALA A 205 -17.66 -25.29 -4.37
CA ALA A 205 -18.71 -24.73 -3.52
C ALA A 205 -18.56 -25.29 -2.10
N THR A 206 -18.15 -24.45 -1.15
CA THR A 206 -18.11 -24.82 0.27
C THR A 206 -19.54 -24.80 0.80
N SER A 207 -20.13 -25.99 0.88
CA SER A 207 -21.33 -26.23 1.68
C SER A 207 -20.98 -26.09 3.16
N ALA A 208 -21.80 -25.34 3.88
CA ALA A 208 -21.74 -25.18 5.31
C ALA A 208 -21.88 -26.54 6.03
N SER A 209 -21.08 -26.75 7.07
CA SER A 209 -21.41 -27.66 8.16
C SER A 209 -20.84 -27.12 9.47
N ALA A 210 -21.75 -26.95 10.43
CA ALA A 210 -21.55 -26.47 11.78
C ALA A 210 -20.95 -27.59 12.69
N PRO A 211 -20.62 -27.29 13.97
CA PRO A 211 -19.47 -27.86 14.67
C PRO A 211 -19.74 -29.19 15.37
N ALA A 212 -18.66 -29.91 15.71
CA ALA A 212 -18.70 -30.98 16.70
C ALA A 212 -17.53 -30.89 17.70
N SER A 213 -17.87 -31.23 18.93
CA SER A 213 -17.23 -30.84 20.18
C SER A 213 -16.01 -31.70 20.61
N THR A 214 -15.12 -31.03 21.36
CA THR A 214 -14.35 -31.47 22.55
C THR A 214 -13.89 -32.93 22.72
N SER A 215 -12.58 -33.08 22.91
CA SER A 215 -12.02 -33.83 24.06
C SER A 215 -10.54 -33.48 24.30
N ALA A 216 -10.19 -33.14 25.54
CA ALA A 216 -8.85 -33.00 26.11
C ALA A 216 -8.87 -33.65 27.51
N PRO A 217 -7.75 -33.81 28.24
CA PRO A 217 -6.33 -33.88 27.88
C PRO A 217 -5.66 -35.18 28.41
N ALA A 218 -4.35 -35.37 28.21
CA ALA A 218 -3.55 -36.30 29.01
C ALA A 218 -2.25 -35.64 29.49
N THR A 219 -2.07 -35.75 30.81
CA THR A 219 -1.05 -35.15 31.67
C THR A 219 0.19 -36.04 31.74
N SER A 220 1.39 -35.45 31.78
CA SER A 220 2.55 -36.08 32.42
C SER A 220 3.64 -35.05 32.76
N ALA A 221 4.03 -35.02 34.02
CA ALA A 221 5.20 -34.35 34.60
C ALA A 221 5.97 -35.40 35.44
N PRO A 222 7.09 -35.07 36.12
CA PRO A 222 8.41 -34.72 35.61
C PRO A 222 9.48 -35.75 36.09
N ALA A 223 10.75 -35.60 35.70
CA ALA A 223 11.87 -36.31 36.33
C ALA A 223 13.09 -35.38 36.52
N SER A 224 13.74 -35.55 37.68
CA SER A 224 14.70 -34.64 38.29
C SER A 224 16.16 -35.10 38.19
N THR A 225 17.06 -34.11 38.28
CA THR A 225 18.40 -34.09 38.92
C THR A 225 19.58 -34.89 38.38
N SER A 226 20.67 -34.15 38.11
CA SER A 226 21.98 -34.37 38.76
C SER A 226 22.87 -33.12 38.68
N ALA A 227 23.40 -32.69 39.84
CA ALA A 227 24.47 -31.69 40.01
C ALA A 227 25.88 -32.34 39.83
N PRO A 228 27.00 -31.58 39.74
CA PRO A 228 27.65 -31.07 40.96
C PRO A 228 28.46 -29.74 40.89
N ALA A 229 28.63 -29.15 42.10
CA ALA A 229 29.78 -28.48 42.75
C ALA A 229 30.63 -27.35 42.11
N SER A 230 30.41 -26.14 42.68
CA SER A 230 31.30 -25.24 43.45
C SER A 230 32.77 -24.95 43.06
N THR A 231 33.06 -23.66 42.78
CA THR A 231 34.13 -22.73 43.28
C THR A 231 34.38 -21.64 42.20
N SER A 232 34.67 -20.36 42.40
CA SER A 232 35.05 -19.50 43.53
C SER A 232 34.88 -18.02 43.08
N ALA A 233 34.62 -17.10 44.00
CA ALA A 233 34.60 -15.64 43.76
C ALA A 233 36.02 -15.08 43.51
N PRO A 234 36.18 -13.88 42.90
CA PRO A 234 36.28 -12.68 43.76
C PRO A 234 35.79 -11.33 43.17
N ALA A 235 35.59 -10.41 44.13
CA ALA A 235 35.86 -8.96 44.18
C ALA A 235 35.17 -7.95 43.24
N SER A 236 34.55 -6.99 43.92
CA SER A 236 33.86 -5.78 43.50
C SER A 236 34.84 -4.68 43.03
N SER A 237 34.48 -4.01 41.94
CA SER A 237 35.13 -2.80 41.41
C SER A 237 34.10 -1.70 41.27
N ALA A 238 34.37 -0.55 41.90
CA ALA A 238 33.51 0.63 41.99
C ALA A 238 33.19 1.29 40.62
N PRO A 239 32.07 2.03 40.49
CA PRO A 239 31.71 2.72 39.25
C PRO A 239 32.50 4.04 39.06
N PRO A 240 32.94 4.38 37.84
CA PRO A 240 33.45 5.72 37.56
C PRO A 240 32.31 6.73 37.39
N ALA A 241 32.63 7.97 37.76
CA ALA A 241 31.74 9.11 37.86
C ALA A 241 31.25 9.66 36.52
N THR A 242 30.13 10.36 36.62
CA THR A 242 29.44 11.19 35.63
C THR A 242 30.33 12.28 35.03
N THR A 243 30.33 12.37 33.69
CA THR A 243 30.78 13.57 32.97
C THR A 243 29.60 14.11 32.16
N SER A 244 29.11 15.27 32.58
CA SER A 244 28.11 16.08 31.90
C SER A 244 28.68 16.62 30.59
N ALA A 245 28.06 16.26 29.46
CA ALA A 245 28.38 16.82 28.15
C ALA A 245 27.35 17.90 27.79
N ALA A 246 27.85 19.08 27.43
CA ALA A 246 27.10 20.26 27.04
C ALA A 246 26.32 20.04 25.71
N PRO A 247 25.19 20.73 25.50
CA PRO A 247 24.41 20.63 24.27
C PRO A 247 25.15 21.24 23.06
N PRO A 248 25.07 20.65 21.86
CA PRO A 248 25.59 21.26 20.65
C PRO A 248 24.71 22.43 20.20
N ALA A 249 25.37 23.42 19.60
CA ALA A 249 24.84 24.72 19.21
C ALA A 249 23.79 24.64 18.08
N GLU A 250 22.74 25.46 18.23
CA GLU A 250 21.79 25.78 17.18
C GLU A 250 22.51 26.44 16.00
N THR A 251 22.41 25.82 14.82
CA THR A 251 22.84 26.42 13.57
C THR A 251 21.66 27.16 12.96
N SER A 252 21.91 28.44 12.67
CA SER A 252 20.99 29.46 12.19
C SER A 252 20.26 29.05 10.90
N ALA A 253 18.93 29.10 10.94
CA ALA A 253 18.08 29.08 9.74
C ALA A 253 18.22 30.41 8.97
N PRO A 254 18.23 30.41 7.62
CA PRO A 254 18.13 31.65 6.87
C PRO A 254 16.69 32.17 6.95
N ALA A 255 16.57 33.44 7.31
CA ALA A 255 15.32 34.17 7.38
C ALA A 255 14.77 34.48 5.97
N GLY A 256 13.46 34.27 5.80
CA GLY A 256 12.72 34.72 4.64
C GLY A 256 11.24 34.31 4.67
N GLY A 257 10.38 35.08 5.37
CA GLY A 257 8.96 35.22 5.02
C GLY A 257 7.92 34.44 5.86
N ASP A 258 7.38 35.16 6.85
CA ASP A 258 6.00 35.07 7.39
C ASP A 258 5.62 33.96 8.37
N GLY A 259 5.98 34.17 9.64
CA GLY A 259 5.18 33.75 10.81
C GLY A 259 5.34 32.29 11.26
N ALA A 260 5.44 32.11 12.58
CA ALA A 260 5.21 30.79 13.19
C ALA A 260 3.79 30.32 12.83
N CYS A 261 3.68 29.07 12.40
CA CYS A 261 2.43 28.47 11.95
C CYS A 261 2.10 27.20 12.75
N THR A 262 0.85 26.76 12.71
CA THR A 262 0.47 25.50 13.37
C THR A 262 0.67 24.34 12.41
N ALA A 263 1.33 23.26 12.84
CA ALA A 263 1.59 22.10 11.98
C ALA A 263 0.28 21.59 11.31
N GLY A 264 0.31 21.43 9.99
CA GLY A 264 -0.84 21.03 9.19
C GLY A 264 -1.68 22.18 8.61
N GLU A 265 -1.43 23.43 9.04
CA GLU A 265 -2.07 24.61 8.45
C GLU A 265 -1.67 24.79 6.98
N VAL A 266 -2.59 25.32 6.17
CA VAL A 266 -2.41 25.54 4.73
C VAL A 266 -2.48 27.04 4.44
N ARG A 267 -1.49 27.56 3.73
CA ARG A 267 -1.41 28.96 3.28
C ARG A 267 -1.44 29.00 1.75
N CYS A 268 -2.27 29.86 1.20
CA CYS A 268 -2.28 30.12 -0.23
C CYS A 268 -1.27 31.22 -0.56
N ASP A 269 -0.19 30.87 -1.26
CA ASP A 269 0.81 31.84 -1.73
C ASP A 269 0.32 32.54 -3.02
N SER A 270 -0.54 31.87 -3.79
CA SER A 270 -1.35 32.43 -4.89
C SER A 270 -2.59 31.57 -5.13
N GLU A 271 -3.43 31.90 -6.12
CA GLU A 271 -4.55 31.02 -6.52
C GLU A 271 -4.07 29.66 -7.05
N SER A 272 -2.83 29.58 -7.55
CA SER A 272 -2.27 28.38 -8.17
C SER A 272 -1.12 27.75 -7.39
N THR A 273 -0.66 28.34 -6.28
CA THR A 273 0.45 27.82 -5.47
C THR A 273 0.15 27.92 -3.97
N TRP A 274 0.63 26.96 -3.20
CA TRP A 274 0.34 26.87 -1.77
C TRP A 274 1.51 26.34 -0.94
N SER A 275 1.45 26.58 0.36
CA SER A 275 2.41 26.12 1.38
C SER A 275 1.70 25.41 2.51
N GLN A 276 2.35 24.42 3.13
CA GLN A 276 1.86 23.75 4.33
C GLN A 276 2.82 23.98 5.49
N CYS A 277 2.29 24.19 6.69
CA CYS A 277 3.11 24.31 7.88
C CYS A 277 3.64 22.94 8.33
N GLY A 278 4.96 22.80 8.39
CA GLY A 278 5.65 21.67 8.99
C GLY A 278 6.58 22.13 10.09
N SER A 279 6.40 21.60 11.31
CA SER A 279 7.27 21.90 12.47
C SER A 279 7.44 23.38 12.78
N GLY A 280 6.37 24.18 12.60
CA GLY A 280 6.36 25.61 12.90
C GLY A 280 6.89 26.51 11.77
N ALA A 281 7.25 25.95 10.62
CA ALA A 281 7.71 26.68 9.45
C ALA A 281 6.84 26.37 8.23
N TRP A 282 6.64 27.38 7.37
CA TRP A 282 5.95 27.20 6.09
C TRP A 282 6.85 26.51 5.08
N ILE A 283 6.37 25.39 4.54
CA ILE A 283 7.03 24.61 3.50
C ILE A 283 6.21 24.81 2.22
N SER A 284 6.85 25.31 1.16
CA SER A 284 6.17 25.49 -0.14
C SER A 284 5.86 24.14 -0.77
N MET A 285 4.59 23.92 -1.10
CA MET A 285 4.06 22.68 -1.69
C MET A 285 3.93 22.77 -3.22
N GLY A 286 4.28 23.92 -3.81
CA GLY A 286 4.22 24.13 -5.26
C GLY A 286 2.81 24.38 -5.76
N ALA A 287 2.52 23.92 -6.99
CA ALA A 287 1.26 24.22 -7.66
C ALA A 287 0.07 23.42 -7.08
N VAL A 288 -1.12 24.02 -7.08
CA VAL A 288 -2.37 23.30 -6.79
C VAL A 288 -2.69 22.28 -7.90
N PRO A 289 -3.36 21.17 -7.58
CA PRO A 289 -3.77 20.18 -8.58
C PRO A 289 -4.65 20.77 -9.69
N GLY A 290 -4.56 20.19 -10.90
CA GLY A 290 -5.33 20.64 -12.07
C GLY A 290 -6.84 20.70 -11.80
N GLY A 291 -7.44 21.86 -12.03
CA GLY A 291 -8.87 22.10 -11.78
C GLY A 291 -9.21 22.60 -10.36
N MET A 292 -8.21 22.82 -9.51
CA MET A 292 -8.36 23.42 -8.18
C MET A 292 -7.74 24.83 -8.11
N VAL A 293 -8.11 25.59 -7.08
CA VAL A 293 -7.54 26.89 -6.72
C VAL A 293 -7.31 26.94 -5.20
N CYS A 294 -6.21 27.56 -4.77
CA CYS A 294 -6.00 27.85 -3.35
C CYS A 294 -6.61 29.21 -3.04
N LYS A 295 -7.57 29.23 -2.11
CA LYS A 295 -8.17 30.47 -1.63
C LYS A 295 -8.52 30.34 -0.14
N ASP A 296 -8.29 31.41 0.62
CA ASP A 296 -8.64 31.51 2.04
C ASP A 296 -8.05 30.36 2.90
N GLY A 297 -6.82 29.92 2.59
CA GLY A 297 -6.14 28.84 3.30
C GLY A 297 -6.66 27.43 2.98
N GLN A 298 -7.41 27.27 1.89
CA GLN A 298 -7.95 25.98 1.45
C GLN A 298 -7.79 25.77 -0.05
N ILE A 299 -7.57 24.51 -0.45
CA ILE A 299 -7.56 24.09 -1.85
C ILE A 299 -8.98 23.64 -2.21
N THR A 300 -9.64 24.38 -3.09
CA THR A 300 -11.03 24.15 -3.50
C THR A 300 -11.14 24.00 -5.01
N ALA A 301 -12.22 23.38 -5.50
CA ALA A 301 -12.43 23.24 -6.94
C ALA A 301 -12.60 24.63 -7.59
N ALA A 302 -11.90 24.88 -8.70
CA ALA A 302 -12.04 26.11 -9.46
C ALA A 302 -13.49 26.27 -9.91
N ALA A 303 -14.13 27.40 -9.58
CA ALA A 303 -15.50 27.68 -9.99
C ALA A 303 -15.57 27.66 -11.53
N ARG A 304 -16.18 26.60 -12.10
CA ARG A 304 -16.49 26.57 -13.53
C ARG A 304 -17.42 27.74 -13.83
N LYS A 305 -16.94 28.74 -14.58
CA LYS A 305 -17.84 29.66 -15.29
C LYS A 305 -18.72 28.80 -16.18
N ARG A 306 -19.94 28.50 -15.73
CA ARG A 306 -21.00 28.02 -16.62
C ARG A 306 -21.20 29.14 -17.62
N SER A 307 -20.62 29.01 -18.81
CA SER A 307 -21.14 29.73 -19.97
C SER A 307 -22.54 29.17 -20.18
N LEU A 308 -23.52 29.84 -19.57
CA LEU A 308 -24.92 29.71 -19.95
C LEU A 308 -25.00 30.19 -21.40
N ASN A 309 -24.72 29.28 -22.31
CA ASN A 309 -24.98 29.45 -23.73
C ASN A 309 -26.51 29.32 -23.87
N LEU A 310 -27.24 30.35 -23.42
CA LEU A 310 -28.64 30.56 -23.76
C LEU A 310 -28.67 30.85 -25.28
N LYS A 311 -28.55 29.79 -26.08
CA LYS A 311 -29.09 29.80 -27.43
C LYS A 311 -30.61 29.87 -27.26
N SER A 312 -31.15 31.08 -27.32
CA SER A 312 -32.58 31.29 -27.42
C SER A 312 -33.07 30.58 -28.67
N HIS A 313 -33.65 29.39 -28.53
CA HIS A 313 -34.47 28.81 -29.58
C HIS A 313 -35.73 29.66 -29.70
N ARG A 314 -35.66 30.73 -30.53
CA ARG A 314 -36.86 31.40 -31.05
C ARG A 314 -37.64 30.35 -31.84
N ARG A 315 -38.69 29.80 -31.23
CA ARG A 315 -39.70 29.05 -31.96
C ARG A 315 -40.46 30.05 -32.83
N HIS A 316 -40.23 30.01 -34.14
CA HIS A 316 -41.12 30.65 -35.10
C HIS A 316 -42.43 29.85 -35.13
N TRP A 317 -43.46 30.40 -34.50
CA TRP A 317 -44.84 30.00 -34.78
C TRP A 317 -45.25 30.68 -36.09
N ASN A 318 -45.27 29.92 -37.17
CA ASN A 318 -46.03 30.28 -38.36
C ASN A 318 -47.45 29.75 -38.19
N SER A 319 -48.38 30.64 -37.87
CA SER A 319 -49.81 30.39 -37.97
C SER A 319 -50.18 30.27 -39.45
N ARG A 320 -50.69 29.11 -39.84
CA ARG A 320 -51.43 28.88 -41.10
C ARG A 320 -52.92 28.75 -40.76
N ALA A 321 -53.75 29.15 -41.73
CA ALA A 321 -55.22 29.07 -41.80
C ALA A 321 -55.94 30.20 -41.02
N LEU A 322 -56.90 30.95 -41.58
CA LEU A 322 -57.70 30.85 -42.81
C LEU A 322 -58.13 32.28 -43.20
#